data_AF-B0KRY6-F1
#
_entry.id   AF-B0KRY6-F1
#
_cell.length_a   1.000
_cell.length_b   1.000
_cell.length_c   1.000
_cell.angle_alpha   90.00
_cell.angle_beta   90.00
_cell.angle_gamma   90.00
#
_symmetry.space_group_name_H-M   'P 1'
#
loop_
_entity.id
_entity.type
_entity.pdbx_description
1 polymer ?
#
loop_
_entity_poly.entity_id
_entity_poly.type
_entity_poly.pdbx_seq_one_letter_code
_entity_poly.pdbx_strand_id
1 'polypeptide(L)'
;MADSKPEIVITYCTQCQWLLRAAWLAQELLSTFADDLGRVALEPGTGGIFRITCNGVQIWERKADGGFPEAKVLKQRVRDQIDPQRDLGHNDR
;
A
#
# COMPACT_ATOMS: atom_id res chain seq x y z
N MET A 1 -19.77 -6.14 16.09
CA MET A 1 -18.65 -6.84 15.42
C MET A 1 -17.63 -5.78 15.14
N ALA A 2 -16.40 -5.91 15.62
CA ALA A 2 -15.44 -4.82 15.61
C ALA A 2 -15.23 -4.30 14.17
N ASP A 3 -15.48 -3.00 13.96
CA ASP A 3 -15.03 -2.24 12.80
C ASP A 3 -13.51 -2.37 12.71
N SER A 4 -13.00 -3.46 12.11
CA SER A 4 -11.57 -3.61 11.93
C SER A 4 -11.16 -2.72 10.77
N LYS A 5 -10.58 -1.58 11.11
CA LYS A 5 -9.97 -0.69 10.12
C LYS A 5 -9.02 -1.49 9.20
N PRO A 6 -9.05 -1.26 7.88
CA PRO A 6 -8.22 -1.99 6.92
C PRO A 6 -6.73 -1.94 7.25
N GLU A 7 -6.06 -3.05 6.95
CA GLU A 7 -4.64 -3.27 7.22
C GLU A 7 -3.89 -3.42 5.91
N ILE A 8 -2.83 -2.63 5.74
CA ILE A 8 -1.93 -2.73 4.59
C ILE A 8 -0.69 -3.52 4.99
N VAL A 9 -0.25 -4.44 4.13
CA VAL A 9 1.04 -5.13 4.28
C VAL A 9 1.87 -4.88 3.03
N ILE A 10 3.07 -4.31 3.21
CA ILE A 10 4.07 -4.13 2.16
C ILE A 10 5.17 -5.16 2.36
N THR A 11 5.14 -6.24 1.59
CA THR A 11 6.20 -7.25 1.55
C THR A 11 7.32 -6.78 0.63
N TYR A 12 8.55 -6.64 1.14
CA TYR A 12 9.67 -6.07 0.37
C TYR A 12 10.94 -6.93 0.46
N CYS A 13 11.69 -6.99 -0.65
CA CYS A 13 12.98 -7.66 -0.70
C CYS A 13 14.05 -6.93 0.13
N THR A 14 14.55 -7.55 1.19
CA THR A 14 15.61 -7.00 2.05
C THR A 14 16.97 -6.97 1.35
N GLN A 15 17.31 -8.03 0.60
CA GLN A 15 18.55 -8.14 -0.17
C GLN A 15 18.66 -7.08 -1.27
N CYS A 16 17.51 -6.57 -1.74
CA CYS A 16 17.43 -5.60 -2.81
C CYS A 16 17.49 -4.14 -2.31
N GLN A 17 17.63 -3.92 -1.00
CA GLN A 17 17.65 -2.61 -0.36
C GLN A 17 16.37 -1.78 -0.60
N TRP A 18 15.21 -2.43 -0.67
CA TRP A 18 13.93 -1.75 -0.92
C TRP A 18 13.20 -1.26 0.35
N LEU A 19 13.82 -1.38 1.52
CA LEU A 19 13.25 -0.88 2.79
C LEU A 19 12.85 0.58 2.70
N LEU A 20 13.73 1.46 2.20
CA LEU A 20 13.46 2.90 2.13
C LEU A 20 12.23 3.21 1.27
N ARG A 21 12.06 2.49 0.15
CA ARG A 21 10.90 2.64 -0.72
C ARG A 21 9.63 2.14 -0.05
N ALA A 22 9.68 0.97 0.60
CA ALA A 22 8.54 0.42 1.32
C ALA A 22 8.11 1.34 2.48
N ALA A 23 9.08 1.85 3.26
CA ALA A 23 8.83 2.78 4.36
C ALA A 23 8.24 4.11 3.88
N TRP A 24 8.74 4.68 2.78
CA TRP A 24 8.19 5.89 2.20
C TRP A 24 6.73 5.71 1.75
N LEU A 25 6.42 4.61 1.04
CA LEU A 25 5.03 4.34 0.64
C LEU A 25 4.11 4.10 1.85
N ALA A 26 4.62 3.48 2.91
CA ALA A 26 3.86 3.34 4.15
C ALA A 26 3.53 4.72 4.78
N GLN A 27 4.50 5.65 4.78
CA GLN A 27 4.28 7.03 5.24
C GLN A 27 3.24 7.75 4.38
N GLU A 28 3.31 7.60 3.05
CA GLU A 28 2.33 8.19 2.12
C GLU A 28 0.90 7.67 2.35
N LEU A 29 0.76 6.39 2.68
CA LEU A 29 -0.55 5.80 2.99
C LEU A 29 -1.07 6.29 4.34
N LEU A 30 -0.24 6.26 5.38
CA LEU A 30 -0.61 6.71 6.72
C LEU A 30 -0.91 8.22 6.76
N SER A 31 -0.24 9.03 5.95
CA SER A 31 -0.53 10.46 5.87
C SER A 31 -1.85 10.77 5.15
N THR A 32 -2.29 9.90 4.24
CA THR A 32 -3.50 10.10 3.43
C THR A 32 -4.75 9.49 4.10
N PHE A 33 -4.59 8.35 4.76
CA PHE A 33 -5.67 7.53 5.30
C PHE A 33 -5.55 7.34 6.82
N ALA A 34 -5.08 8.36 7.53
CA ALA A 34 -4.74 8.30 8.96
C ALA A 34 -5.89 7.77 9.83
N ASP A 35 -7.12 8.20 9.53
CA ASP A 35 -8.31 7.80 10.29
C ASP A 35 -8.95 6.51 9.78
N ASP A 36 -8.59 6.06 8.58
CA ASP A 36 -9.23 4.94 7.90
C ASP A 36 -8.45 3.63 8.05
N LEU A 37 -7.12 3.71 8.03
CA LEU A 37 -6.26 2.53 8.18
C LEU A 37 -6.08 2.16 9.65
N GLY A 38 -6.07 0.86 9.93
CA GLY A 38 -5.75 0.32 11.24
C GLY A 38 -4.24 0.24 11.45
N ARG A 39 -3.52 -0.17 10.39
CA ARG A 39 -2.05 -0.24 10.37
C ARG A 39 -1.52 -0.36 8.94
N VAL A 40 -0.24 0.00 8.80
CA VAL A 40 0.59 -0.38 7.65
C VAL A 40 1.79 -1.16 8.19
N ALA A 41 1.91 -2.42 7.79
CA ALA A 41 3.00 -3.31 8.18
C ALA A 41 4.05 -3.40 7.07
N LEU A 42 5.32 -3.39 7.46
CA LEU A 42 6.45 -3.68 6.59
C LEU A 42 6.90 -5.11 6.83
N GLU A 43 6.74 -5.98 5.83
CA GLU A 43 7.09 -7.39 5.93
C GLU A 43 8.39 -7.69 5.16
N PRO A 44 9.46 -8.13 5.84
CA PRO A 44 10.69 -8.55 5.18
C PRO A 44 10.48 -9.80 4.32
N GLY A 45 10.94 -9.75 3.08
CA GLY A 45 10.94 -10.87 2.14
C GLY A 45 12.26 -10.98 1.35
N THR A 46 12.32 -11.94 0.43
CA THR A 46 13.50 -12.23 -0.40
C THR A 46 13.10 -12.45 -1.87
N GLY A 47 14.08 -12.69 -2.76
CA GLY A 47 13.79 -13.08 -4.15
C GLY A 47 13.21 -11.97 -5.04
N GLY A 48 13.53 -10.70 -4.74
CA GLY A 48 13.03 -9.57 -5.51
C GLY A 48 11.51 -9.38 -5.39
N ILE A 49 10.91 -9.81 -4.28
CA ILE A 49 9.50 -9.55 -3.97
C ILE A 49 9.27 -8.07 -3.66
N PHE A 50 8.20 -7.53 -4.23
CA PHE A 50 7.62 -6.27 -3.79
C PHE A 50 6.12 -6.35 -4.05
N ARG A 51 5.35 -6.55 -2.97
CA ARG A 51 3.91 -6.79 -3.03
C ARG A 51 3.20 -5.98 -1.96
N ILE A 52 2.06 -5.41 -2.30
CA ILE A 52 1.22 -4.65 -1.38
C ILE A 52 -0.14 -5.32 -1.33
N THR A 53 -0.62 -5.58 -0.12
CA THR A 53 -1.95 -6.15 0.13
C THR A 53 -2.76 -5.26 1.06
N CYS A 54 -4.08 -5.26 0.90
CA CYS A 54 -5.05 -4.63 1.79
C CYS A 54 -6.01 -5.71 2.29
N ASN A 55 -6.02 -5.99 3.60
CA ASN A 55 -6.79 -7.09 4.19
C ASN A 55 -6.60 -8.43 3.45
N GLY A 56 -5.38 -8.71 2.99
CA GLY A 56 -5.04 -9.91 2.21
C GLY A 56 -5.35 -9.84 0.70
N VAL A 57 -6.08 -8.82 0.23
CA VAL A 57 -6.33 -8.59 -1.19
C VAL A 57 -5.12 -7.91 -1.83
N GLN A 58 -4.62 -8.44 -2.95
CA GLN A 58 -3.46 -7.88 -3.64
C GLN A 58 -3.83 -6.55 -4.32
N ILE A 59 -3.12 -5.48 -3.93
CA ILE A 59 -3.26 -4.13 -4.50
C ILE A 59 -2.17 -3.86 -5.52
N TRP A 60 -0.97 -4.41 -5.30
CA TRP A 60 0.17 -4.26 -6.21
C TRP A 60 1.11 -5.45 -6.12
N GLU A 61 1.68 -5.86 -7.24
CA GLU A 61 2.80 -6.81 -7.31
C GLU A 61 3.78 -6.39 -8.42
N ARG A 62 5.07 -6.36 -8.10
CA ARG A 62 6.10 -5.80 -8.98
C ARG A 62 6.18 -6.42 -10.37
N LYS A 63 6.04 -7.74 -10.49
CA LYS A 63 6.15 -8.41 -11.80
C LYS A 63 4.86 -8.22 -12.60
N ALA A 64 3.70 -8.30 -11.97
CA ALA A 64 2.39 -8.16 -12.59
C ALA A 64 2.08 -6.71 -13.02
N ASP A 65 2.43 -5.74 -12.18
CA ASP A 65 2.13 -4.31 -12.39
C ASP A 65 3.31 -3.53 -13.02
N GLY A 66 4.38 -4.21 -13.42
CA GLY A 66 5.44 -3.59 -14.22
C GLY A 66 6.38 -2.65 -13.44
N GLY A 67 6.67 -2.95 -12.17
CA GLY A 67 7.62 -2.21 -11.37
C GLY A 67 7.08 -1.77 -10.01
N PHE A 68 7.42 -0.56 -9.59
CA PHE A 68 7.01 -0.02 -8.31
C PHE A 68 5.90 1.01 -8.50
N PRO A 69 4.93 1.08 -7.59
CA PRO A 69 3.84 2.02 -7.75
C PRO A 69 4.33 3.44 -7.50
N GLU A 70 3.78 4.38 -8.26
CA GLU A 70 3.78 5.78 -7.86
C GLU A 70 2.82 5.97 -6.68
N ALA A 71 3.14 6.90 -5.77
CA ALA A 71 2.32 7.14 -4.58
C ALA A 71 0.86 7.48 -4.93
N LYS A 72 0.63 8.26 -5.99
CA LYS A 72 -0.72 8.59 -6.48
C LYS A 72 -1.52 7.34 -6.84
N VAL A 73 -0.96 6.47 -7.69
CA VAL A 73 -1.61 5.23 -8.14
C VAL A 73 -1.86 4.30 -6.96
N LEU A 74 -0.92 4.21 -6.03
CA LEU A 74 -1.10 3.40 -4.83
C LEU A 74 -2.27 3.89 -3.97
N LYS A 75 -2.35 5.21 -3.72
CA LYS A 75 -3.44 5.82 -2.94
C LYS A 75 -4.80 5.58 -3.60
N GLN A 76 -4.89 5.75 -4.92
CA GLN A 76 -6.11 5.46 -5.68
C GLN A 76 -6.55 4.00 -5.50
N ARG A 77 -5.65 3.03 -5.71
CA ARG A 77 -6.01 1.60 -5.57
C ARG A 77 -6.39 1.22 -4.13
N VAL A 78 -5.72 1.80 -3.13
CA VAL A 78 -6.09 1.58 -1.72
C VAL A 78 -7.47 2.17 -1.45
N ARG A 79 -7.75 3.38 -1.93
CA ARG A 79 -9.07 4.01 -1.80
C ARG A 79 -10.16 3.18 -2.48
N ASP A 80 -9.93 2.71 -3.70
CA ASP A 80 -10.88 1.85 -4.43
C ASP A 80 -11.18 0.55 -3.67
N GLN A 81 -10.27 0.11 -2.80
CA GLN A 81 -10.48 -1.07 -1.96
C GLN A 81 -11.23 -0.78 -0.65
N ILE A 82 -10.99 0.37 -0.02
CA ILE A 82 -11.50 0.67 1.34
C ILE A 82 -12.72 1.60 1.34
N ASP A 83 -12.79 2.54 0.40
CA ASP A 83 -13.87 3.52 0.26
C ASP A 83 -13.96 4.05 -1.19
N PRO A 84 -14.58 3.30 -2.11
CA PRO A 84 -14.63 3.65 -3.53
C PRO A 84 -15.30 5.00 -3.84
N GLN A 85 -16.09 5.54 -2.91
CA GLN A 85 -16.84 6.79 -3.11
C GLN A 85 -16.07 8.03 -2.62
N ARG A 86 -14.92 7.85 -1.98
CA ARG A 86 -14.11 8.95 -1.47
C ARG A 86 -13.39 9.72 -2.56
N ASP A 87 -13.50 11.04 -2.50
CA ASP A 87 -12.71 11.96 -3.31
C ASP A 87 -11.31 12.13 -2.69
N LEU A 88 -10.25 11.85 -3.45
CA LEU A 88 -8.86 12.07 -3.03
C LEU A 88 -8.31 13.42 -3.51
N GLY A 89 -9.15 14.30 -4.04
CA GLY A 89 -8.80 15.62 -4.54
C GLY A 89 -7.84 15.54 -5.72
N HIS A 90 -6.67 16.19 -5.62
CA HIS A 90 -5.66 16.19 -6.69
C HIS A 90 -5.10 14.80 -7.04
N ASN A 91 -5.32 13.79 -6.20
CA ASN A 91 -4.91 12.44 -6.54
C ASN A 91 -5.88 11.74 -7.51
N ASP A 92 -7.06 12.29 -7.80
CA ASP A 92 -8.03 11.72 -8.75
C ASP A 92 -7.94 12.26 -10.17
N ARG A 93 -7.19 13.34 -10.36
CA ARG A 93 -6.85 13.92 -11.67
C ARG A 93 -5.42 13.61 -12.04
#